data_AF-A0A4W3H271-F1
#
_entry.id   AF-A0A4W3H271-F1
#
_cell.length_a   1.000
_cell.length_b   1.000
_cell.length_c   1.000
_cell.angle_alpha   90.00
_cell.angle_beta   90.00
_cell.angle_gamma   90.00
#
_symmetry.space_group_name_H-M   'P 1'
#
loop_
_entity.id
_entity.type
_entity.pdbx_description
1 polymer ?
#
loop_
_entity_poly.entity_id
_entity_poly.type
_entity_poly.pdbx_seq_one_letter_code
_entity_poly.pdbx_strand_id
1 'polypeptide(L)'
;MDVTRAKQQTAALAEELDCPTANTTALLSCLRDQPALSLNSAQTKLLGASGPFRSWSPVVDGLFLRESPSVSLERGRFPRVDLLIGSTEQDGLLSRATANEVQSHSEWGTEPQ
;
A
#
# COMPACT_ATOMS: atom_id res chain seq x y z
N MET A 1 -9.51 0.87 -3.62
CA MET A 1 -9.94 1.69 -2.46
C MET A 1 -10.95 2.73 -2.94
N ASP A 2 -11.96 3.08 -2.14
CA ASP A 2 -12.86 4.22 -2.43
C ASP A 2 -12.17 5.54 -2.03
N VAL A 3 -12.46 6.63 -2.76
CA VAL A 3 -11.99 8.00 -2.51
C VAL A 3 -12.16 8.43 -1.05
N THR A 4 -13.27 8.08 -0.40
CA THR A 4 -13.54 8.46 0.99
C THR A 4 -12.50 7.86 1.93
N ARG A 5 -12.20 6.57 1.76
CA ARG A 5 -11.18 5.88 2.57
C ARG A 5 -9.78 6.39 2.27
N ALA A 6 -9.49 6.70 1.00
CA ALA A 6 -8.22 7.30 0.61
C ALA A 6 -7.99 8.66 1.31
N LYS A 7 -9.02 9.52 1.33
CA LYS A 7 -8.97 10.81 2.05
C LYS A 7 -8.75 10.64 3.55
N GLN A 8 -9.43 9.68 4.18
CA GLN A 8 -9.23 9.37 5.60
C GLN A 8 -7.81 8.89 5.91
N GLN A 9 -7.23 8.07 5.02
CA GLN A 9 -5.85 7.62 5.16
C GLN A 9 -4.85 8.78 5.03
N THR A 10 -5.09 9.71 4.11
CA THR A 10 -4.31 10.96 4.01
C THR A 10 -4.46 11.84 5.25
N ALA A 11 -5.66 11.97 5.81
CA ALA A 11 -5.88 12.73 7.03
C ALA A 11 -5.13 12.11 8.22
N ALA A 12 -5.15 10.78 8.37
CA ALA A 12 -4.40 10.10 9.43
C ALA A 12 -2.88 10.29 9.31
N LEU A 13 -2.33 10.28 8.07
CA LEU A 13 -0.91 10.59 7.86
C LEU A 13 -0.60 12.05 8.21
N ALA A 14 -1.49 12.98 7.86
CA ALA A 14 -1.31 14.39 8.19
C ALA A 14 -1.37 14.63 9.70
N GLU A 15 -2.31 14.00 10.42
CA GLU A 15 -2.39 14.05 11.88
C GLU A 15 -1.12 13.51 12.56
N GLU A 16 -0.56 12.41 12.06
CA GLU A 16 0.69 11.84 12.60
C GLU A 16 1.91 12.76 12.40
N LEU A 17 1.86 13.69 11.45
CA LEU A 17 2.92 14.64 11.12
C LEU A 17 2.62 16.08 11.55
N ASP A 18 1.59 16.27 12.40
CA ASP A 18 1.11 17.57 12.86
C ASP A 18 0.74 18.54 11.71
N CYS A 19 0.33 17.99 10.57
CA CYS A 19 -0.15 18.75 9.43
C CYS A 19 -1.65 19.08 9.55
N PRO A 20 -2.10 20.25 9.04
CA PRO A 20 -3.50 20.64 9.08
C PRO A 20 -4.36 19.72 8.19
N THR A 21 -5.55 19.33 8.66
CA THR A 21 -6.47 18.43 7.94
C THR A 21 -7.72 19.09 7.37
N ALA A 22 -8.06 20.30 7.82
CA ALA A 22 -9.30 20.98 7.44
C ALA A 22 -9.31 21.49 5.98
N ASN A 23 -8.15 21.80 5.42
CA ASN A 23 -8.02 22.33 4.06
C ASN A 23 -7.03 21.49 3.25
N THR A 24 -7.47 20.95 2.10
CA THR A 24 -6.65 20.05 1.27
C THR A 24 -5.38 20.72 0.74
N THR A 25 -5.43 22.00 0.39
CA THR A 25 -4.25 22.72 -0.10
C THR A 25 -3.21 22.90 1.01
N ALA A 26 -3.65 23.32 2.20
CA ALA A 26 -2.77 23.46 3.36
C ALA A 26 -2.18 22.12 3.81
N LEU A 27 -3.01 21.06 3.83
CA LEU A 27 -2.59 19.69 4.09
C LEU A 27 -1.48 19.27 3.13
N LEU A 28 -1.70 19.44 1.83
CA LEU A 28 -0.75 19.00 0.81
C LEU A 28 0.52 19.82 0.80
N SER A 29 0.45 21.12 1.11
CA SER A 29 1.65 21.95 1.28
C SER A 29 2.49 21.42 2.44
N CYS A 30 1.89 21.24 3.62
CA CYS A 30 2.59 20.72 4.80
C CYS A 30 3.24 19.36 4.53
N LEU A 31 2.48 18.40 3.96
CA LEU A 31 3.02 17.07 3.66
C LEU A 31 4.18 17.10 2.65
N ARG A 32 4.22 18.06 1.72
CA ARG A 32 5.32 18.22 0.76
C ARG A 32 6.57 18.83 1.39
N ASP A 33 6.40 19.62 2.45
CA ASP A 33 7.50 20.23 3.19
C ASP A 33 8.13 19.27 4.22
N GLN A 34 7.46 18.15 4.52
CA GLN A 34 7.98 17.14 5.42
C GLN A 34 9.19 16.40 4.83
N PRO A 35 10.25 16.14 5.62
CA PRO A 35 11.33 15.27 5.20
C PRO A 35 10.82 13.89 4.80
N ALA A 36 11.40 13.31 3.74
CA ALA A 36 11.01 11.98 3.24
C ALA A 36 11.10 10.89 4.33
N LEU A 37 12.10 10.99 5.22
CA LEU A 37 12.25 10.05 6.33
C LEU A 37 11.09 10.15 7.32
N SER A 38 10.67 11.37 7.68
CA SER A 38 9.52 11.59 8.56
C SER A 38 8.24 11.02 7.96
N LEU A 39 8.01 11.24 6.66
CA LEU A 39 6.87 10.66 5.94
C LEU A 39 6.88 9.12 5.99
N ASN A 40 8.04 8.49 5.79
CA ASN A 40 8.17 7.04 5.83
C ASN A 40 7.97 6.47 7.25
N SER A 41 8.53 7.12 8.27
CA SER A 41 8.37 6.72 9.67
C SER A 41 6.90 6.78 10.12
N ALA A 42 6.20 7.87 9.78
CA ALA A 42 4.78 8.01 10.07
C ALA A 42 3.93 6.92 9.39
N GLN A 43 4.21 6.62 8.13
CA GLN A 43 3.52 5.53 7.41
C GLN A 43 3.77 4.16 8.05
N THR A 44 5.01 3.87 8.44
CA THR A 44 5.37 2.59 9.08
C THR A 44 4.66 2.42 10.41
N LYS A 45 4.58 3.48 11.21
CA LYS A 45 3.83 3.50 12.49
C LYS A 45 2.35 3.22 12.26
N LEU A 46 1.73 3.92 11.29
CA LEU A 46 0.31 3.73 10.97
C LEU A 46 0.01 2.32 10.46
N LEU A 47 0.88 1.75 9.63
CA LEU A 47 0.77 0.37 9.14
C LEU A 47 0.83 -0.65 10.29
N GLY A 48 1.79 -0.48 11.21
CA GLY A 48 1.93 -1.35 12.38
C GLY A 48 0.71 -1.33 13.30
N ALA A 49 0.10 -0.16 13.49
CA ALA A 49 -1.06 -0.01 14.37
C ALA A 49 -2.38 -0.50 13.74
N SER A 50 -2.50 -0.47 12.41
CA SER A 50 -3.80 -0.62 11.73
C SER A 50 -3.90 -1.81 10.79
N GLY A 51 -2.82 -2.58 10.65
CA GLY A 51 -2.75 -3.80 9.86
C GLY A 51 -2.58 -3.55 8.36
N PRO A 52 -2.30 -4.62 7.58
CA PRO A 52 -1.87 -4.53 6.18
C PRO A 52 -2.92 -3.90 5.24
N PHE A 53 -4.19 -3.87 5.65
CA PHE A 53 -5.30 -3.32 4.88
C PHE A 53 -5.42 -1.79 4.91
N ARG A 54 -4.50 -1.09 5.59
CA ARG A 54 -4.41 0.38 5.58
C ARG A 54 -3.17 0.90 4.83
N SER A 55 -2.60 0.07 3.97
CA SER A 55 -1.54 0.47 3.04
C SER A 55 -2.07 1.37 1.92
N TRP A 56 -1.19 2.20 1.37
CA TRP A 56 -1.49 2.98 0.17
C TRP A 56 -1.81 2.04 -0.98
N SER A 57 -2.94 2.28 -1.65
CA SER A 57 -3.42 1.41 -2.72
C SER A 57 -4.18 2.20 -3.80
N PRO A 58 -4.38 1.61 -4.99
CA PRO A 58 -5.13 2.27 -6.05
C PRO A 58 -6.54 2.70 -5.62
N VAL A 59 -6.94 3.90 -6.06
CA VAL A 59 -8.25 4.50 -5.80
C VAL A 59 -9.13 4.37 -7.04
N VAL A 60 -10.40 4.01 -6.86
CA VAL A 60 -11.40 4.08 -7.93
C VAL A 60 -11.75 5.55 -8.12
N ASP A 61 -11.13 6.18 -9.12
CA ASP A 61 -11.13 7.63 -9.34
C ASP A 61 -12.15 8.10 -10.39
N GLY A 62 -12.78 7.17 -11.12
CA GLY A 62 -13.68 7.48 -12.22
C GLY A 62 -12.98 7.90 -13.52
N LEU A 63 -11.65 8.04 -13.49
CA LEU A 63 -10.83 8.50 -14.61
C LEU A 63 -10.01 7.35 -15.18
N PHE A 64 -9.04 6.87 -14.40
CA PHE A 64 -8.23 5.72 -14.75
C PHE A 64 -8.97 4.42 -14.39
N LEU A 65 -9.44 4.30 -13.15
CA LEU A 65 -10.31 3.22 -12.70
C LEU A 65 -11.75 3.73 -12.66
N ARG A 66 -12.51 3.45 -13.72
CA ARG A 66 -13.92 3.85 -13.83
C ARG A 66 -14.84 3.16 -12.83
N GLU A 67 -14.43 2.01 -12.32
CA GLU A 67 -15.18 1.19 -11.36
C GLU A 67 -14.25 0.21 -10.61
N SER A 68 -14.79 -0.58 -9.69
CA SER A 68 -13.98 -1.57 -8.97
C SER A 68 -13.53 -2.71 -9.89
N PRO A 69 -12.31 -3.25 -9.69
CA PRO A 69 -11.82 -4.39 -10.48
C PRO A 69 -12.75 -5.61 -10.47
N SER A 70 -13.46 -5.87 -9.36
CA SER A 70 -14.45 -6.95 -9.27
C SER A 70 -15.60 -6.77 -10.27
N VAL A 71 -16.14 -5.56 -10.36
CA VAL A 71 -17.24 -5.22 -11.28
C VAL A 71 -16.75 -5.23 -12.74
N SER A 72 -15.53 -4.74 -13.00
CA SER A 72 -14.91 -4.83 -14.33
C SER A 72 -14.76 -6.28 -14.78
N LEU A 73 -14.34 -7.18 -13.87
CA LEU A 73 -14.16 -8.60 -14.14
C LEU A 73 -15.50 -9.29 -14.44
N GLU A 74 -16.49 -9.11 -13.58
CA GLU A 74 -17.84 -9.67 -13.74
C GLU A 74 -18.48 -9.28 -15.08
N ARG A 75 -18.25 -8.04 -15.53
CA ARG A 75 -18.84 -7.48 -16.75
C ARG A 75 -17.95 -7.64 -17.98
N GLY A 76 -16.82 -8.36 -17.88
CA GLY A 76 -15.93 -8.62 -19.01
C GLY A 76 -15.22 -7.37 -19.55
N ARG A 77 -15.12 -6.30 -18.76
CA ARG A 77 -14.50 -5.02 -19.14
C ARG A 77 -13.01 -4.99 -18.80
N PHE A 78 -12.26 -5.86 -19.44
CA PHE A 78 -10.81 -5.93 -19.37
C PHE A 78 -10.25 -6.44 -20.70
N PRO A 79 -8.98 -6.15 -21.03
CA PRO A 79 -8.35 -6.67 -22.23
C PRO A 79 -8.34 -8.22 -22.22
N ARG A 80 -8.74 -8.83 -23.33
CA ARG A 80 -8.65 -10.29 -23.50
C ARG A 80 -7.26 -10.65 -23.99
N VAL A 81 -6.49 -11.29 -23.13
CA VAL A 81 -5.13 -11.75 -23.39
C VAL A 81 -4.94 -13.12 -22.74
N ASP A 82 -4.03 -13.93 -23.28
CA ASP A 82 -3.64 -15.18 -22.62
C ASP A 82 -2.95 -14.85 -21.29
N LEU A 83 -3.36 -15.54 -20.22
CA LEU A 83 -2.93 -15.23 -18.86
C LEU A 83 -2.40 -16.50 -18.17
N LEU A 84 -1.13 -16.45 -17.76
CA LEU A 84 -0.50 -17.44 -16.88
C LEU A 84 -0.22 -16.78 -15.52
N ILE A 85 -0.87 -17.26 -14.45
CA ILE A 85 -0.71 -16.76 -13.09
C ILE A 85 -0.46 -17.91 -12.11
N GLY A 86 0.21 -17.63 -10.99
CA GLY A 86 0.47 -18.56 -9.91
C GLY A 86 0.88 -17.84 -8.63
N SER A 87 0.88 -18.54 -7.50
CA SER A 87 1.32 -18.06 -6.19
C SER A 87 2.44 -18.95 -5.64
N THR A 88 3.16 -18.47 -4.62
CA THR A 88 4.17 -19.26 -3.91
C THR A 88 3.64 -19.72 -2.55
N GLU A 89 4.25 -20.76 -1.97
CA GLU A 89 3.89 -21.25 -0.63
C GLU A 89 4.11 -20.18 0.46
N GLN A 90 5.01 -19.24 0.23
CA GLN A 90 5.48 -18.27 1.22
C GLN A 90 4.95 -16.84 0.99
N ASP A 91 3.89 -16.66 0.18
CA ASP A 91 3.24 -15.36 -0.07
C ASP A 91 2.27 -14.93 1.05
N GLY A 92 2.50 -15.40 2.28
CA GLY A 92 1.68 -15.08 3.45
C GLY A 92 1.83 -13.61 3.89
N LEU A 93 0.74 -13.02 4.39
CA LEU A 93 0.75 -11.64 4.90
C LEU A 93 1.81 -11.38 5.97
N LEU A 94 2.07 -12.37 6.84
CA LEU A 94 3.12 -12.29 7.85
C LEU A 94 4.51 -12.23 7.20
N SER A 95 4.81 -13.14 6.26
CA SER A 95 6.06 -13.16 5.51
C SER A 95 6.34 -11.83 4.77
N ARG A 96 5.28 -11.17 4.27
CA ARG A 96 5.39 -9.86 3.62
C ARG A 96 5.53 -8.69 4.60
N ALA A 97 4.97 -8.80 5.80
CA ALA A 97 5.04 -7.77 6.83
C ALA A 97 6.38 -7.78 7.59
N THR A 98 7.02 -8.94 7.74
CA THR A 98 8.28 -9.12 8.48
C THR A 98 9.53 -9.02 7.61
N ALA A 99 9.44 -8.62 6.35
CA ALA A 99 10.62 -8.46 5.48
C ALA A 99 11.66 -7.43 5.98
N ASN A 100 11.37 -6.70 7.06
CA ASN A 100 12.30 -5.83 7.78
C ASN A 100 12.95 -6.48 9.02
N GLU A 101 12.53 -7.67 9.42
CA GLU A 101 13.17 -8.45 10.48
C GLU A 101 13.71 -9.78 9.91
N VAL A 102 15.03 -9.79 9.72
CA VAL A 102 15.88 -10.99 9.69
C VAL A 102 15.68 -11.92 8.48
N GLN A 103 16.44 -11.67 7.40
CA GLN A 103 17.03 -12.76 6.62
C GLN A 103 18.46 -12.99 7.10
N SER A 104 18.58 -13.44 8.35
CA SER A 104 19.81 -14.04 8.86
C SER A 104 19.66 -15.55 8.79
N HIS A 105 20.54 -16.18 7.99
CA HIS A 105 20.81 -17.62 7.92
C HIS A 105 19.64 -18.47 7.41
N SER A 106 19.76 -19.36 6.42
CA SER A 106 20.92 -20.03 5.83
C SER A 106 20.36 -20.91 4.71
N GLU A 107 20.67 -20.64 3.44
CA GLU A 107 20.29 -21.56 2.35
C GLU A 107 21.10 -21.27 1.06
N TRP A 108 22.43 -21.24 1.18
CA TRP A 108 23.30 -21.59 0.06
C TRP A 108 23.83 -23.00 0.35
N GLY A 109 23.12 -24.01 -0.14
CA GLY A 109 23.62 -25.38 -0.13
C GLY A 109 24.88 -25.46 -0.96
N THR A 110 26.01 -25.72 -0.31
CA THR A 110 27.21 -26.21 -0.99
C THR A 110 26.98 -27.68 -1.34
N GLU A 111 26.92 -27.99 -2.63
CA GLU A 111 26.95 -29.35 -3.16
C GLU A 111 28.34 -29.96 -2.92
N PRO A 112 28.47 -31.15 -2.29
CA PRO A 112 29.76 -31.79 -2.12
C PRO A 112 30.16 -32.58 -3.38
N GLN A 113 31.42 -32.40 -3.79
CA GLN A 113 32.12 -33.35 -4.66
C GLN A 113 32.51 -34.60 -3.88
#